data_AF-A0A7W1FZG9-F1
#
_entry.id   AF-A0A7W1FZG9-F1
#
_cell.length_a   1.000
_cell.length_b   1.000
_cell.length_c   1.000
_cell.angle_alpha   90.00
_cell.angle_beta   90.00
_cell.angle_gamma   90.00
#
_symmetry.space_group_name_H-M   'P 1'
#
loop_
_entity.id
_entity.type
_entity.pdbx_description
1 polymer ?
#
loop_
_entity_poly.entity_id
_entity_poly.type
_entity_poly.pdbx_seq_one_letter_code
_entity_poly.pdbx_strand_id
1 'polypeptide(L)'
;MEKTDSNNVNLQLNFAFFSEKSGQWDKAIARFEKILRIKPDFIEAYLHLADAYQQKGDKAKAIESLETYIKLVDDVTIKTEIQEYINKLKNT
;
A
#
# COMPACT_ATOMS: atom_id res chain seq x y z
N MET A 1 -23.98 1.60 15.00
CA MET A 1 -23.04 0.47 15.08
C MET A 1 -22.47 0.23 13.70
N GLU A 2 -21.19 0.60 13.56
CA GLU A 2 -20.34 0.54 12.37
C GLU A 2 -20.34 -0.83 11.68
N LYS A 3 -21.22 -1.02 10.69
CA LYS A 3 -21.09 -2.10 9.70
C LYS A 3 -20.68 -1.56 8.32
N THR A 4 -20.40 -0.27 8.22
CA THR A 4 -20.18 0.45 6.96
C THR A 4 -18.71 0.62 6.59
N ASP A 5 -17.76 0.59 7.55
CA ASP A 5 -16.35 0.84 7.24
C ASP A 5 -15.55 -0.43 6.89
N SER A 6 -15.72 -1.53 7.63
CA SER A 6 -15.03 -2.80 7.32
C SER A 6 -15.54 -3.47 6.03
N ASN A 7 -16.85 -3.39 5.76
CA ASN A 7 -17.42 -3.90 4.50
C ASN A 7 -16.93 -3.08 3.29
N ASN A 8 -16.69 -1.78 3.48
CA ASN A 8 -16.12 -0.93 2.44
C ASN A 8 -14.63 -1.24 2.24
N VAL A 9 -13.84 -1.41 3.31
CA VAL A 9 -12.41 -1.79 3.20
C VAL A 9 -12.23 -3.11 2.47
N ASN A 10 -12.95 -4.17 2.85
CA ASN A 10 -12.85 -5.48 2.19
C ASN A 10 -13.26 -5.40 0.71
N LEU A 11 -14.29 -4.61 0.39
CA LEU A 11 -14.72 -4.37 -0.98
C LEU A 11 -13.66 -3.60 -1.78
N GLN A 12 -13.07 -2.54 -1.21
CA GLN A 12 -11.97 -1.81 -1.85
C GLN A 12 -10.78 -2.73 -2.08
N LEU A 13 -10.46 -3.60 -1.13
CA LEU A 13 -9.35 -4.54 -1.21
C LEU A 13 -9.55 -5.53 -2.37
N ASN A 14 -10.74 -6.13 -2.46
CA ASN A 14 -11.09 -7.01 -3.58
C ASN A 14 -10.99 -6.29 -4.94
N PHE A 15 -11.47 -5.04 -5.03
CA PHE A 15 -11.33 -4.25 -6.26
C PHE A 15 -9.89 -3.86 -6.57
N ALA A 16 -9.08 -3.59 -5.54
CA ALA A 16 -7.66 -3.28 -5.69
C ALA A 16 -6.92 -4.49 -6.27
N PHE A 17 -7.10 -5.67 -5.67
CA PHE A 17 -6.50 -6.91 -6.15
C PHE A 17 -6.96 -7.30 -7.56
N PHE A 18 -8.24 -7.13 -7.88
CA PHE A 18 -8.71 -7.37 -9.24
C PHE A 18 -8.06 -6.41 -10.25
N SER A 19 -7.89 -5.14 -9.87
CA SER A 19 -7.24 -4.14 -10.71
C SER A 19 -5.76 -4.46 -10.91
N GLU A 20 -5.06 -4.86 -9.84
CA GLU A 20 -3.65 -5.30 -9.83
C GLU A 20 -3.45 -6.52 -10.75
N LYS A 21 -4.27 -7.57 -10.57
CA LYS A 21 -4.27 -8.77 -11.42
C LYS A 21 -4.51 -8.45 -12.90
N SER A 22 -5.24 -7.38 -13.18
CA SER A 22 -5.55 -6.93 -14.54
C SER A 22 -4.54 -5.92 -15.10
N GLY A 23 -3.46 -5.61 -14.38
CA GLY A 23 -2.47 -4.59 -14.76
C GLY A 23 -3.02 -3.15 -14.76
N GLN A 24 -4.18 -2.92 -14.18
CA GLN A 24 -4.82 -1.60 -14.08
C GLN A 24 -4.27 -0.85 -12.86
N TRP A 25 -2.97 -0.56 -12.88
CA TRP A 25 -2.23 -0.05 -11.73
C TRP A 25 -2.79 1.27 -11.17
N ASP A 26 -3.24 2.20 -12.02
CA ASP A 26 -3.90 3.43 -11.58
C ASP A 26 -5.15 3.18 -10.74
N LYS A 27 -5.94 2.17 -11.13
CA LYS A 27 -7.13 1.79 -10.37
C LYS A 27 -6.75 1.11 -9.07
N ALA A 28 -5.73 0.24 -9.08
CA ALA A 28 -5.22 -0.41 -7.87
C ALA A 28 -4.75 0.64 -6.85
N ILE A 29 -3.90 1.58 -7.27
CA ILE A 29 -3.41 2.72 -6.47
C ILE A 29 -4.59 3.48 -5.85
N ALA A 30 -5.54 3.91 -6.67
CA ALA A 30 -6.69 4.68 -6.18
C ALA A 30 -7.51 3.92 -5.14
N ARG A 31 -7.57 2.58 -5.20
CA ARG A 31 -8.27 1.73 -4.23
C ARG A 31 -7.48 1.57 -2.94
N PHE A 32 -6.19 1.28 -3.01
CA PHE A 32 -5.32 1.20 -1.82
C PHE A 32 -5.28 2.52 -1.07
N GLU A 33 -5.21 3.66 -1.76
CA GLU A 33 -5.31 4.97 -1.12
C GLU A 33 -6.65 5.18 -0.40
N LYS A 34 -7.76 4.63 -0.90
CA LYS A 34 -9.03 4.69 -0.16
C LYS A 34 -8.96 3.87 1.12
N ILE A 35 -8.35 2.69 1.05
CA ILE A 35 -8.18 1.82 2.21
C ILE A 35 -7.34 2.54 3.27
N LEU A 36 -6.23 3.16 2.88
CA LEU A 36 -5.33 3.89 3.77
C LEU A 36 -5.97 5.14 4.38
N ARG A 37 -6.96 5.76 3.72
CA ARG A 37 -7.77 6.83 4.36
C ARG A 37 -8.67 6.31 5.48
N ILE A 38 -9.07 5.04 5.44
CA ILE A 38 -9.94 4.42 6.45
C ILE A 38 -9.11 3.73 7.54
N LYS A 39 -8.02 3.05 7.14
CA LYS A 39 -7.07 2.35 8.01
C LYS A 39 -5.65 2.80 7.67
N PRO A 40 -5.19 3.92 8.26
CA PRO A 40 -3.88 4.50 7.95
C PRO A 40 -2.69 3.60 8.28
N ASP A 41 -2.87 2.60 9.14
CA ASP A 41 -1.86 1.66 9.62
C ASP A 41 -1.92 0.29 8.91
N PHE A 42 -2.69 0.16 7.83
CA PHE A 42 -2.88 -1.13 7.17
C PHE A 42 -1.74 -1.48 6.21
N ILE A 43 -0.78 -2.27 6.71
CA ILE A 43 0.46 -2.60 6.00
C ILE A 43 0.26 -3.24 4.63
N GLU A 44 -0.70 -4.16 4.51
CA GLU A 44 -0.97 -4.85 3.25
C GLU A 44 -1.29 -3.84 2.13
N ALA A 45 -2.08 -2.80 2.43
CA ALA A 45 -2.36 -1.76 1.45
C ALA A 45 -1.12 -0.92 1.09
N TYR A 46 -0.18 -0.67 2.00
CA TYR A 46 1.07 0.01 1.66
C TYR A 46 1.98 -0.83 0.78
N LEU A 47 2.09 -2.14 1.04
CA LEU A 47 2.93 -3.04 0.23
C LEU A 47 2.41 -3.13 -1.20
N HIS A 48 1.10 -3.35 -1.38
CA HIS A 48 0.51 -3.40 -2.70
C HIS A 48 0.46 -2.04 -3.40
N LEU A 49 0.34 -0.94 -2.65
CA LEU A 49 0.46 0.41 -3.21
C LEU A 49 1.88 0.66 -3.74
N ALA A 50 2.91 0.23 -2.99
CA ALA A 50 4.30 0.34 -3.42
C ALA A 50 4.58 -0.50 -4.67
N ASP A 51 4.08 -1.74 -4.72
CA ASP A 51 4.19 -2.59 -5.91
C ASP A 51 3.46 -1.97 -7.12
N ALA A 52 2.22 -1.51 -6.95
CA ALA A 52 1.48 -0.86 -8.03
C ALA A 52 2.17 0.41 -8.56
N TYR A 53 2.79 1.21 -7.68
CA TYR A 53 3.63 2.35 -8.08
C TYR A 53 4.89 1.91 -8.82
N GLN A 54 5.58 0.86 -8.35
CA GLN A 54 6.75 0.29 -9.01
C GLN A 54 6.40 -0.21 -10.42
N GLN A 55 5.29 -0.92 -10.58
CA GLN A 55 4.81 -1.45 -11.86
C GLN A 55 4.42 -0.34 -12.86
N LYS A 56 4.05 0.85 -12.36
CA LYS A 56 3.89 2.06 -13.18
C LYS A 56 5.20 2.77 -13.53
N GLY A 57 6.32 2.35 -12.96
CA GLY A 57 7.60 3.04 -13.06
C GLY A 57 7.75 4.24 -12.12
N ASP A 58 6.80 4.47 -11.21
CA ASP A 58 6.86 5.55 -10.21
C ASP A 58 7.48 5.04 -8.90
N LYS A 59 8.76 4.70 -9.01
CA LYS A 59 9.57 4.16 -7.90
C LYS A 59 9.67 5.14 -6.73
N ALA A 60 9.61 6.45 -6.99
CA ALA A 60 9.65 7.47 -5.96
C ALA A 60 8.42 7.39 -5.04
N LYS A 61 7.22 7.28 -5.62
CA LYS A 61 5.99 7.13 -4.83
C LYS A 61 5.89 5.79 -4.10
N ALA A 62 6.47 4.73 -4.66
CA ALA A 62 6.56 3.45 -3.97
C ALA A 62 7.33 3.58 -2.65
N ILE A 63 8.50 4.24 -2.69
CA ILE A 63 9.32 4.50 -1.51
C ILE A 63 8.58 5.42 -0.52
N GLU A 64 8.00 6.53 -1.00
CA GLU A 64 7.28 7.49 -0.16
C GLU A 64 6.14 6.83 0.64
N SER A 65 5.41 5.91 0.00
CA SER A 65 4.32 5.16 0.64
C SER A 65 4.84 4.31 1.80
N LEU A 66 5.97 3.61 1.61
CA LEU A 66 6.58 2.78 2.65
C LEU A 66 7.22 3.61 3.77
N GLU A 67 7.85 4.74 3.44
CA GLU A 67 8.38 5.69 4.42
C GLU A 67 7.27 6.32 5.28
N THR A 68 6.08 6.51 4.69
CA THR A 68 4.90 6.96 5.43
C THR A 68 4.48 5.91 6.45
N TYR A 69 4.41 4.63 6.05
CA TYR A 69 4.07 3.55 6.97
C TYR A 69 5.07 3.42 8.12
N ILE A 70 6.38 3.51 7.86
CA ILE A 70 7.44 3.47 8.89
C ILE A 70 7.21 4.55 9.97
N LYS A 71 6.71 5.73 9.60
CA LYS A 71 6.43 6.82 10.56
C LYS A 71 5.18 6.57 11.42
N LEU A 72 4.29 5.67 11.01
CA LEU A 72 3.02 5.38 11.71
C LEU A 72 3.14 4.26 12.74
N VAL A 73 4.10 3.36 12.56
CA VAL A 73 4.30 2.22 13.46
C VAL A 73 5.48 2.47 14.37
N ASP A 74 5.52 1.80 15.53
CA ASP A 74 6.66 1.85 16.46
C ASP A 74 7.49 0.56 16.49
N ASP A 75 6.99 -0.52 15.88
CA ASP A 75 7.68 -1.81 15.86
C ASP A 75 8.98 -1.76 15.06
N VAL A 76 10.10 -1.95 15.73
CA VAL A 76 11.44 -1.90 15.14
C VAL A 76 11.69 -3.01 14.11
N THR A 77 11.07 -4.18 14.30
CA THR A 77 11.20 -5.32 13.38
C THR A 77 10.53 -4.97 12.07
N ILE A 78 9.28 -4.50 12.14
CA ILE A 78 8.52 -4.04 10.97
C ILE A 78 9.26 -2.91 10.25
N LYS A 79 9.76 -1.92 10.98
CA LYS A 79 10.54 -0.81 10.38
C LYS A 79 11.76 -1.32 9.61
N THR A 80 12.46 -2.31 10.17
CA THR A 80 13.65 -2.89 9.55
C THR A 80 13.30 -3.62 8.25
N GLU A 81 12.27 -4.47 8.28
CA GLU A 81 11.80 -5.21 7.10
C GLU A 81 11.38 -4.27 5.94
N ILE A 82 10.62 -3.22 6.27
CA ILE A 82 10.19 -2.23 5.26
C ILE A 82 11.38 -1.41 4.76
N GLN A 83 12.35 -1.10 5.62
CA GLN A 83 13.56 -0.39 5.20
C GLN A 83 14.42 -1.23 4.24
N GLU A 84 14.52 -2.54 4.45
CA GLU A 84 15.17 -3.44 3.50
C GLU A 84 14.45 -3.47 2.15
N TYR A 85 13.12 -3.46 2.16
CA TYR A 85 12.34 -3.39 0.93
C TYR A 85 12.58 -2.06 0.18
N ILE A 86 12.57 -0.94 0.89
CA ILE A 86 12.93 0.38 0.33
C ILE A 86 14.33 0.35 -0.29
N ASN A 87 15.31 -0.29 0.34
CA ASN A 87 16.67 -0.37 -0.18
C ASN A 87 16.75 -1.20 -1.47
N LYS A 88 16.02 -2.32 -1.55
CA LYS A 88 15.88 -3.09 -2.80
C LYS A 88 15.24 -2.21 -3.89
N LEU A 89 14.17 -1.50 -3.54
CA LEU A 89 13.56 -0.45 -4.35
C LEU A 89 14.41 0.80 -4.49
N LYS A 90 15.69 0.86 -4.12
CA LYS A 90 16.59 1.96 -4.53
C LYS A 90 17.62 1.45 -5.52
N ASN A 91 18.00 0.20 -5.38
CA ASN A 91 19.07 -0.45 -6.15
C ASN A 91 18.62 -1.15 -7.44
N THR A 92 17.31 -1.15 -7.76
CA THR A 92 16.75 -1.67 -9.03
C THR A 92 16.78 -0.68 -10.20
#